data_AF-A0A7V4THX9-F1
#
_entry.id   AF-A0A7V4THX9-F1
#
_cell.length_a   1.000
_cell.length_b   1.000
_cell.length_c   1.000
_cell.angle_alpha   90.00
_cell.angle_beta   90.00
_cell.angle_gamma   90.00
#
_symmetry.space_group_name_H-M   'P 1'
#
loop_
_entity.id
_entity.type
_entity.pdbx_description
1 polymer ?
#
loop_
_entity_poly.entity_id
_entity_poly.type
_entity_poly.pdbx_seq_one_letter_code
_entity_poly.pdbx_strand_id
1 'polypeptide(L)'
;MTMAHRRVVILVENQYQELELWYPLLRLREEGVEAKLVGPGIEETFLGRHGFPAKAEMVTSSVSPRDFDGIIIPGGFAPDYLRRLPVVTNLVREMYQQGKLIGALSRGPWVLISADIIRGKRIAGLVSLRDDINNAGGEFVDAPVVVDGNIITARGPNELPLFMREVLTFLWRSRPRLNEPHPDGWLIDGTGNVLSLAQLLRGKPALVLFFDSGFSPRGMTFLPRYNEWAERVEEKGGLFIGISTESIFTHQELQRRLHLTFPLYSDVFLEVTKAFGVLGASGLAEWAVVLIDAHGVLRFAERCPGGDIENLPGFQRKFESLFG
;
A
#
# COMPACT_ATOMS: atom_id res chain seq x y z
N MET A 1 3.09 13.04 5.29
CA MET A 1 2.99 11.57 5.14
C MET A 1 1.56 11.24 4.75
N THR A 2 1.26 11.02 3.47
CA THR A 2 -0.13 10.81 3.05
C THR A 2 -0.27 9.68 2.04
N MET A 3 -0.78 8.54 2.51
CA MET A 3 -1.35 7.46 1.68
C MET A 3 -2.81 7.80 1.31
N ALA A 4 -3.06 9.03 0.85
CA ALA A 4 -4.40 9.63 0.68
C ALA A 4 -5.36 8.84 -0.23
N HIS A 5 -4.85 7.88 -1.01
CA HIS A 5 -5.62 7.05 -1.92
C HIS A 5 -5.93 5.64 -1.41
N ARG A 6 -5.37 5.24 -0.26
CA ARG A 6 -5.64 3.91 0.30
C ARG A 6 -6.91 3.91 1.12
N ARG A 7 -7.74 2.89 0.91
CA ARG A 7 -9.00 2.71 1.62
C ARG A 7 -8.98 1.41 2.40
N VAL A 8 -9.24 1.44 3.70
CA VAL A 8 -9.27 0.25 4.56
C VAL A 8 -10.56 0.22 5.36
N VAL A 9 -11.25 -0.93 5.39
CA VAL A 9 -12.38 -1.14 6.29
C VAL A 9 -11.90 -1.76 7.59
N ILE A 10 -12.49 -1.35 8.71
CA ILE A 10 -12.29 -1.98 10.01
C ILE A 10 -13.65 -2.45 10.49
N LEU A 11 -13.81 -3.77 10.66
CA LEU A 11 -15.07 -4.32 11.11
C LEU A 11 -15.35 -3.94 12.56
N VAL A 12 -16.60 -3.61 12.85
CA VAL A 12 -17.07 -3.32 14.21
C VAL A 12 -18.34 -4.11 14.50
N GLU A 13 -18.42 -4.64 15.72
CA GLU A 13 -19.61 -5.23 16.32
C GLU A 13 -19.47 -5.13 17.85
N ASN A 14 -20.54 -5.34 18.60
CA ASN A 14 -20.54 -5.32 20.06
C ASN A 14 -19.50 -6.27 20.65
N GLN A 15 -18.96 -5.90 21.82
CA GLN A 15 -17.89 -6.62 22.53
C GLN A 15 -16.55 -6.65 21.79
N TYR A 16 -16.26 -5.66 20.94
CA TYR A 16 -14.92 -5.49 20.38
C TYR A 16 -13.88 -5.13 21.46
N GLN A 17 -12.60 -5.42 21.22
CA GLN A 17 -11.50 -4.97 22.08
C GLN A 17 -11.06 -3.56 21.67
N GLU A 18 -11.07 -2.62 22.61
CA GLU A 18 -10.94 -1.18 22.36
C GLU A 18 -9.64 -0.80 21.63
N LEU A 19 -8.49 -1.27 22.11
CA LEU A 19 -7.21 -0.98 21.48
C LEU A 19 -7.11 -1.61 20.09
N GLU A 20 -7.61 -2.83 19.90
CA GLU A 20 -7.58 -3.55 18.63
C GLU A 20 -8.47 -2.94 17.55
N LEU A 21 -9.47 -2.11 17.93
CA LEU A 21 -10.27 -1.34 16.99
C LEU A 21 -9.72 0.08 16.80
N TRP A 22 -9.50 0.82 17.90
CA TRP A 22 -9.19 2.25 17.83
C TRP A 22 -7.76 2.53 17.43
N TYR A 23 -6.78 1.74 17.88
CA TYR A 23 -5.39 1.98 17.49
C TYR A 23 -5.18 1.78 15.99
N PRO A 24 -5.65 0.68 15.34
CA PRO A 24 -5.57 0.56 13.88
C PRO A 24 -6.31 1.69 13.14
N LEU A 25 -7.50 2.09 13.59
CA LEU A 25 -8.26 3.19 12.98
C LEU A 25 -7.46 4.49 12.97
N LEU A 26 -6.98 4.90 14.14
CA LEU A 26 -6.26 6.16 14.30
C LEU A 26 -4.90 6.12 13.59
N ARG A 27 -4.18 4.99 13.68
CA ARG A 27 -2.86 4.83 13.06
C ARG A 27 -2.93 4.85 11.53
N LEU A 28 -3.96 4.26 10.94
CA LEU A 28 -4.19 4.34 9.49
C LEU A 28 -4.51 5.77 9.06
N ARG A 29 -5.39 6.46 9.79
CA ARG A 29 -5.76 7.86 9.51
C ARG A 29 -4.58 8.82 9.65
N GLU A 30 -3.70 8.59 10.62
CA GLU A 30 -2.46 9.35 10.80
C GLU A 30 -1.53 9.25 9.58
N GLU A 31 -1.51 8.09 8.91
CA GLU A 31 -0.77 7.87 7.66
C GLU A 31 -1.54 8.35 6.40
N GLY A 32 -2.68 9.00 6.58
CA GLY A 32 -3.54 9.49 5.49
C GLY A 32 -4.35 8.40 4.78
N VAL A 33 -4.40 7.18 5.31
CA VAL A 33 -5.29 6.12 4.78
C VAL A 33 -6.73 6.45 5.16
N GLU A 34 -7.65 6.37 4.19
CA GLU A 34 -9.08 6.46 4.45
C GLU A 34 -9.57 5.16 5.12
N ALA A 35 -9.49 5.14 6.46
CA ALA A 35 -9.98 4.05 7.28
C ALA A 35 -11.43 4.31 7.75
N LYS A 36 -12.32 3.35 7.50
CA LYS A 36 -13.76 3.41 7.82
C LYS A 36 -14.16 2.31 8.78
N LEU A 37 -14.90 2.65 9.83
CA LEU A 37 -15.57 1.65 10.66
C LEU A 37 -16.80 1.10 9.92
N VAL A 38 -16.89 -0.22 9.81
CA VAL A 38 -17.97 -0.90 9.07
C VAL A 38 -18.68 -1.89 9.98
N GLY A 39 -19.95 -1.62 10.26
CA GLY A 39 -20.81 -2.51 11.04
C GLY A 39 -21.73 -3.36 10.15
N PRO A 40 -22.36 -4.43 10.66
CA PRO A 40 -23.24 -5.29 9.87
C PRO A 40 -24.61 -4.69 9.55
N GLY A 41 -24.91 -3.46 9.98
CA GLY A 41 -26.16 -2.75 9.68
C GLY A 41 -27.32 -3.07 10.62
N ILE A 42 -27.04 -3.68 11.78
CA ILE A 42 -28.05 -3.94 12.83
C ILE A 42 -28.22 -2.75 13.78
N GLU A 43 -27.16 -1.97 13.96
CA GLU A 43 -27.06 -0.82 14.85
C GLU A 43 -26.12 0.21 14.22
N GLU A 44 -26.24 1.49 14.62
CA GLU A 44 -25.28 2.51 14.21
C GLU A 44 -24.06 2.58 15.15
N THR A 45 -24.23 2.23 16.42
CA THR A 45 -23.19 2.38 17.44
C THR A 45 -23.05 1.08 18.22
N PHE A 46 -21.82 0.60 18.32
CA PHE A 46 -21.46 -0.65 18.96
C PHE A 46 -20.61 -0.38 20.21
N LEU A 47 -20.79 -1.16 21.26
CA LEU A 47 -20.07 -0.99 22.52
C LEU A 47 -18.92 -1.98 22.63
N GLY A 48 -17.74 -1.48 22.99
CA GLY A 48 -16.57 -2.30 23.30
C GLY A 48 -16.78 -3.12 24.58
N ARG A 49 -15.84 -4.02 24.87
CA ARG A 49 -15.85 -4.86 26.08
C ARG A 49 -16.01 -4.06 27.38
N HIS A 50 -15.47 -2.85 27.42
CA HIS A 50 -15.52 -1.91 28.54
C HIS A 50 -16.54 -0.77 28.34
N GLY A 51 -17.42 -0.91 27.36
CA GLY A 51 -18.53 0.03 27.12
C GLY A 51 -18.17 1.27 26.29
N PHE A 52 -16.94 1.36 25.76
CA PHE A 52 -16.57 2.50 24.91
C PHE A 52 -17.30 2.41 23.56
N PRO A 53 -17.99 3.47 23.10
CA PRO A 53 -18.82 3.40 21.91
C PRO A 53 -18.00 3.61 20.63
N ALA A 54 -18.33 2.86 19.57
CA ALA A 54 -17.82 3.06 18.22
C ALA A 54 -19.00 3.16 17.23
N LYS A 55 -19.09 4.29 16.52
CA LYS A 55 -20.12 4.50 15.50
C LYS A 55 -19.64 3.94 14.15
N ALA A 56 -20.42 3.06 13.54
CA ALA A 56 -20.17 2.60 12.18
C ALA A 56 -20.38 3.76 11.19
N GLU A 57 -19.47 3.89 10.25
CA GLU A 57 -19.50 4.88 9.17
C GLU A 57 -20.13 4.32 7.89
N MET A 58 -20.11 2.99 7.75
CA MET A 58 -20.73 2.25 6.64
C MET A 58 -21.33 0.94 7.15
N VAL A 59 -22.21 0.37 6.33
CA VAL A 59 -22.77 -0.96 6.54
C VAL A 59 -22.07 -1.97 5.64
N THR A 60 -21.86 -3.21 6.11
CA THR A 60 -21.13 -4.24 5.35
C THR A 60 -21.73 -4.48 3.96
N SER A 61 -23.06 -4.38 3.81
CA SER A 61 -23.76 -4.60 2.54
C SER A 61 -23.53 -3.51 1.48
N SER A 62 -23.03 -2.33 1.85
CA SER A 62 -22.68 -1.26 0.90
C SER A 62 -21.19 -1.25 0.53
N VAL A 63 -20.39 -2.12 1.14
CA VAL A 63 -18.95 -2.22 0.86
C VAL A 63 -18.73 -3.08 -0.37
N SER A 64 -18.17 -2.47 -1.41
CA SER A 64 -17.65 -3.17 -2.58
C SER A 64 -16.17 -3.52 -2.34
N PRO A 65 -15.75 -4.80 -2.41
CA PRO A 65 -14.34 -5.19 -2.23
C PRO A 65 -13.36 -4.45 -3.17
N ARG A 66 -13.85 -4.02 -4.33
CA ARG A 66 -13.04 -3.32 -5.34
C ARG A 66 -12.65 -1.93 -4.88
N ASP A 67 -13.45 -1.29 -4.03
CA ASP A 67 -13.20 0.08 -3.59
C ASP A 67 -12.19 0.15 -2.44
N PHE A 68 -11.86 -0.98 -1.81
CA PHE A 68 -10.95 -1.02 -0.67
C PHE A 68 -9.67 -1.77 -1.00
N ASP A 69 -8.61 -1.43 -0.28
CA ASP A 69 -7.28 -2.03 -0.35
C ASP A 69 -7.02 -2.99 0.81
N GLY A 70 -7.87 -2.96 1.84
CA GLY A 70 -7.75 -3.86 2.99
C GLY A 70 -8.95 -3.89 3.91
N ILE A 71 -9.00 -4.94 4.73
CA ILE A 71 -9.94 -5.13 5.83
C ILE A 71 -9.17 -5.53 7.09
N ILE A 72 -9.51 -4.93 8.23
CA ILE A 72 -9.00 -5.29 9.56
C ILE A 72 -10.17 -5.80 10.41
N ILE A 73 -9.92 -6.91 11.11
CA ILE A 73 -10.86 -7.58 12.00
C ILE A 73 -10.30 -7.51 13.43
N PRO A 74 -10.74 -6.54 14.25
CA PRO A 74 -10.40 -6.47 15.66
C PRO A 74 -10.85 -7.72 16.42
N GLY A 75 -10.21 -8.01 17.54
CA GLY A 75 -10.65 -9.07 18.45
C GLY A 75 -11.70 -8.60 19.45
N GLY A 76 -11.62 -9.13 20.67
CA GLY A 76 -12.74 -9.14 21.61
C GLY A 76 -13.65 -10.34 21.36
N PHE A 77 -14.94 -10.22 21.66
CA PHE A 77 -15.96 -11.21 21.33
C PHE A 77 -16.73 -10.87 20.04
N ALA A 78 -16.60 -9.64 19.54
CA ALA A 78 -17.15 -9.19 18.26
C ALA A 78 -16.96 -10.17 17.08
N PRO A 79 -15.78 -10.81 16.89
CA PRO A 79 -15.60 -11.82 15.84
C PRO A 79 -16.57 -13.00 15.87
N ASP A 80 -17.07 -13.41 17.06
CA ASP A 80 -18.06 -14.48 17.18
C ASP A 80 -19.42 -14.08 16.59
N TYR A 81 -19.79 -12.82 16.73
CA TYR A 81 -20.99 -12.28 16.11
C TYR A 81 -20.81 -12.15 14.60
N LEU A 82 -19.71 -11.54 14.17
CA LEU A 82 -19.39 -11.26 12.77
C LEU A 82 -19.28 -12.53 11.92
N ARG A 83 -18.64 -13.59 12.43
CA ARG A 83 -18.40 -14.83 11.67
C ARG A 83 -19.67 -15.61 11.29
N ARG A 84 -20.81 -15.29 11.92
CA ARG A 84 -22.12 -15.94 11.66
C ARG A 84 -22.88 -15.25 10.53
N LEU A 85 -22.39 -14.09 10.06
CA LEU A 85 -23.05 -13.26 9.08
C LEU A 85 -22.45 -13.52 7.68
N PRO A 86 -23.20 -14.12 6.73
CA PRO A 86 -22.70 -14.39 5.40
C PRO A 86 -22.19 -13.15 4.67
N VAL A 87 -22.82 -11.99 4.88
CA VAL A 87 -22.41 -10.71 4.29
C VAL A 87 -20.98 -10.32 4.70
N VAL A 88 -20.57 -10.63 5.94
CA VAL A 88 -19.22 -10.37 6.44
C VAL A 88 -18.24 -11.41 5.90
N THR A 89 -18.56 -12.69 6.02
CA THR A 89 -17.65 -13.76 5.59
C THR A 89 -17.41 -13.75 4.07
N ASN A 90 -18.42 -13.38 3.28
CA ASN A 90 -18.29 -13.25 1.83
C ASN A 90 -17.44 -12.03 1.46
N LEU A 91 -17.64 -10.88 2.10
CA LEU A 91 -16.79 -9.69 1.90
C LEU A 91 -15.31 -10.03 2.18
N VAL A 92 -15.02 -10.66 3.32
CA VAL A 92 -13.66 -11.07 3.69
C VAL A 92 -13.07 -12.03 2.66
N ARG A 93 -13.85 -13.03 2.22
CA ARG A 93 -13.41 -14.00 1.20
C ARG A 93 -13.11 -13.33 -0.15
N GLU A 94 -13.98 -12.44 -0.61
CA GLU A 94 -13.80 -11.72 -1.87
C GLU A 94 -12.59 -10.78 -1.84
N MET A 95 -12.39 -10.07 -0.73
CA MET A 95 -11.20 -9.23 -0.53
C MET A 95 -9.92 -10.10 -0.52
N TYR A 96 -9.96 -11.26 0.13
CA TYR A 96 -8.82 -12.17 0.14
C TYR A 96 -8.48 -12.68 -1.26
N GLN A 97 -9.48 -13.11 -2.04
CA GLN A 97 -9.31 -13.58 -3.42
C GLN A 97 -8.78 -12.50 -4.37
N GLN A 98 -9.07 -11.23 -4.10
CA GLN A 98 -8.54 -10.09 -4.84
C GLN A 98 -7.14 -9.64 -4.37
N GLY A 99 -6.50 -10.39 -3.46
CA GLY A 99 -5.17 -10.08 -2.94
C GLY A 99 -5.13 -8.84 -2.05
N LYS A 100 -6.27 -8.38 -1.51
CA LYS A 100 -6.36 -7.23 -0.61
C LYS A 100 -5.80 -7.59 0.77
N LEU A 101 -5.36 -6.59 1.53
CA LEU A 101 -4.89 -6.79 2.90
C LEU A 101 -6.00 -7.41 3.76
N ILE A 102 -5.70 -8.51 4.46
CA ILE A 102 -6.55 -9.14 5.46
C ILE A 102 -5.83 -9.08 6.81
N GLY A 103 -6.21 -8.15 7.67
CA GLY A 103 -5.68 -8.01 9.03
C GLY A 103 -6.60 -8.66 10.06
N ALA A 104 -6.09 -9.49 10.97
CA ALA A 104 -6.88 -10.01 12.08
C ALA A 104 -6.11 -10.03 13.41
N LEU A 105 -6.76 -9.58 14.48
CA LEU A 105 -6.16 -9.45 15.81
C LEU A 105 -6.86 -10.37 16.82
N SER A 106 -6.09 -11.01 17.71
CA SER A 106 -6.61 -11.81 18.83
C SER A 106 -7.59 -12.89 18.39
N ARG A 107 -8.90 -12.70 18.56
CA ARG A 107 -9.97 -13.62 18.13
C ARG A 107 -10.51 -13.34 16.72
N GLY A 108 -10.05 -12.27 16.07
CA GLY A 108 -10.36 -11.95 14.68
C GLY A 108 -10.20 -13.12 13.69
N PRO A 109 -9.22 -14.04 13.85
CA PRO A 109 -9.10 -15.23 13.00
C PRO A 109 -10.33 -16.13 12.93
N TRP A 110 -11.26 -16.08 13.89
CA TRP A 110 -12.55 -16.78 13.77
C TRP A 110 -13.35 -16.39 12.52
N VAL A 111 -13.29 -15.12 12.11
CA VAL A 111 -13.93 -14.67 10.87
C VAL A 111 -13.21 -15.25 9.66
N LEU A 112 -11.87 -15.33 9.68
CA LEU A 112 -11.08 -15.93 8.59
C LEU A 112 -11.35 -17.44 8.46
N ILE A 113 -11.52 -18.14 9.58
CA ILE A 113 -11.94 -19.54 9.62
C ILE A 113 -13.31 -19.71 8.94
N SER A 114 -14.30 -18.92 9.35
CA SER A 114 -15.66 -19.00 8.76
C SER A 114 -15.72 -18.50 7.31
N ALA A 115 -14.78 -17.64 6.89
CA ALA A 115 -14.61 -17.26 5.49
C ALA A 115 -13.92 -18.36 4.65
N ASP A 116 -13.38 -19.42 5.28
CA ASP A 116 -12.67 -20.55 4.64
C ASP A 116 -11.44 -20.11 3.83
N ILE A 117 -10.65 -19.18 4.38
CA ILE A 117 -9.48 -18.60 3.68
C ILE A 117 -8.12 -18.96 4.31
N ILE A 118 -8.10 -19.79 5.36
CA ILE A 118 -6.87 -20.08 6.11
C ILE A 118 -6.22 -21.44 5.80
N ARG A 119 -6.77 -22.23 4.88
CA ARG A 119 -6.20 -23.54 4.54
C ARG A 119 -4.78 -23.41 3.99
N GLY A 120 -3.84 -24.12 4.59
CA GLY A 120 -2.42 -24.07 4.26
C GLY A 120 -1.75 -22.73 4.60
N LYS A 121 -2.39 -21.88 5.41
CA LYS A 121 -1.86 -20.58 5.83
C LYS A 121 -1.34 -20.62 7.25
N ARG A 122 -0.26 -19.88 7.48
CA ARG A 122 0.28 -19.61 8.82
C ARG A 122 -0.53 -18.49 9.47
N ILE A 123 -1.07 -18.75 10.66
CA ILE A 123 -1.98 -17.83 11.36
C ILE A 123 -1.54 -17.69 12.81
N ALA A 124 -1.35 -16.46 13.27
CA ALA A 124 -1.32 -16.10 14.68
C ALA A 124 -2.72 -15.70 15.18
N GLY A 125 -2.92 -15.77 16.48
CA GLY A 125 -4.15 -15.35 17.13
C GLY A 125 -4.04 -15.52 18.63
N LEU A 126 -5.13 -15.26 19.34
CA LEU A 126 -5.19 -15.60 20.76
C LEU A 126 -4.96 -17.11 20.92
N VAL A 127 -4.14 -17.51 21.89
CA VAL A 127 -3.70 -18.90 22.07
C VAL A 127 -4.84 -19.93 22.13
N SER A 128 -6.02 -19.53 22.62
CA SER A 128 -7.21 -20.40 22.68
C SER A 128 -7.75 -20.79 21.29
N LEU A 129 -7.38 -20.08 20.22
CA LEU A 129 -7.80 -20.39 18.85
C LEU A 129 -6.91 -21.45 18.17
N ARG A 130 -5.88 -21.98 18.85
CA ARG A 130 -4.95 -22.96 18.27
C ARG A 130 -5.68 -24.12 17.60
N ASP A 131 -6.59 -24.75 18.33
CA ASP A 131 -7.30 -25.93 17.82
C ASP A 131 -8.29 -25.54 16.72
N ASP A 132 -8.97 -24.39 16.85
CA ASP A 132 -9.87 -23.87 15.80
C ASP A 132 -9.13 -23.66 14.47
N ILE A 133 -7.94 -23.04 14.54
CA ILE A 133 -7.09 -22.74 13.37
C ILE A 133 -6.59 -24.02 12.73
N ASN A 134 -6.05 -24.94 13.53
CA ASN A 134 -5.52 -26.22 13.05
C ASN A 134 -6.63 -27.08 12.42
N ASN A 135 -7.80 -27.17 13.05
CA ASN A 135 -8.93 -27.94 12.55
C ASN A 135 -9.51 -27.36 11.24
N ALA A 136 -9.42 -26.04 11.05
CA ALA A 136 -9.79 -25.37 9.80
C ALA A 136 -8.72 -25.50 8.69
N GLY A 137 -7.61 -26.20 8.96
CA GLY A 137 -6.54 -26.47 8.00
C GLY A 137 -5.47 -25.37 7.90
N GLY A 138 -5.47 -24.40 8.81
CA GLY A 138 -4.36 -23.47 8.97
C GLY A 138 -3.27 -24.04 9.89
N GLU A 139 -2.11 -23.38 9.92
CA GLU A 139 -1.03 -23.65 10.86
C GLU A 139 -1.03 -22.57 11.94
N PHE A 140 -1.41 -22.93 13.16
CA PHE A 140 -1.28 -22.00 14.29
C PHE A 140 0.21 -21.75 14.60
N VAL A 141 0.60 -20.47 14.60
CA VAL A 141 1.97 -20.03 14.92
C VAL A 141 1.93 -19.10 16.13
N ASP A 142 2.61 -19.50 17.21
CA ASP A 142 2.79 -18.64 18.39
C ASP A 142 3.92 -17.63 18.14
N ALA A 143 3.61 -16.58 17.38
CA ALA A 143 4.50 -15.46 17.13
C ALA A 143 3.77 -14.13 17.37
N PRO A 144 4.49 -13.04 17.70
CA PRO A 144 3.89 -11.72 17.88
C PRO A 144 3.03 -11.28 16.69
N VAL A 145 3.57 -11.47 15.48
CA VAL A 145 2.89 -11.18 14.20
C VAL A 145 3.28 -12.25 13.19
N VAL A 146 2.32 -12.66 12.37
CA VAL A 146 2.52 -13.55 11.23
C VAL A 146 2.02 -12.87 9.98
N VAL A 147 2.87 -12.85 8.94
CA VAL A 147 2.55 -12.37 7.60
C VAL A 147 2.62 -13.57 6.66
N ASP A 148 1.50 -13.95 6.05
CA ASP A 148 1.40 -15.00 5.04
C ASP A 148 0.65 -14.46 3.82
N GLY A 149 1.40 -14.03 2.81
CA GLY A 149 0.85 -13.36 1.63
C GLY A 149 0.16 -12.06 2.02
N ASN A 150 -1.15 -11.98 1.75
CA ASN A 150 -1.99 -10.84 2.10
C ASN A 150 -2.71 -10.98 3.45
N ILE A 151 -2.47 -12.07 4.20
CA ILE A 151 -3.00 -12.25 5.56
C ILE A 151 -1.94 -11.80 6.58
N ILE A 152 -2.33 -10.87 7.45
CA ILE A 152 -1.52 -10.38 8.57
C ILE A 152 -2.29 -10.64 9.86
N THR A 153 -1.70 -11.41 10.77
CA THR A 153 -2.36 -11.77 12.03
C THR A 153 -1.46 -11.54 13.24
N ALA A 154 -2.06 -11.22 14.38
CA ALA A 154 -1.35 -10.99 15.63
C ALA A 154 -2.17 -11.41 16.85
N ARG A 155 -1.49 -11.67 17.98
CA ARG A 155 -2.10 -12.34 19.15
C ARG A 155 -3.01 -11.46 20.00
N GLY A 156 -2.87 -10.14 19.93
CA GLY A 156 -3.69 -9.22 20.73
C GLY A 156 -3.06 -7.84 20.92
N PRO A 157 -3.47 -7.09 21.97
CA PRO A 157 -3.19 -5.65 22.09
C PRO A 157 -1.70 -5.31 22.23
N ASN A 158 -0.92 -6.16 22.90
CA ASN A 158 0.52 -5.94 23.08
C ASN A 158 1.27 -5.90 21.74
N GLU A 159 0.70 -6.54 20.71
CA GLU A 159 1.35 -6.77 19.42
C GLU A 159 0.95 -5.72 18.38
N LEU A 160 0.09 -4.77 18.74
CA LEU A 160 -0.42 -3.72 17.87
C LEU A 160 0.67 -2.90 17.15
N PRO A 161 1.79 -2.51 17.79
CA PRO A 161 2.86 -1.78 17.09
C PRO A 161 3.47 -2.61 15.95
N LEU A 162 3.72 -3.90 16.18
CA LEU A 162 4.28 -4.79 15.16
C LEU A 162 3.24 -5.09 14.08
N PHE A 163 1.99 -5.36 14.47
CA PHE A 163 0.89 -5.62 13.55
C PHE A 163 0.68 -4.45 12.59
N MET A 164 0.59 -3.23 13.13
CA MET A 164 0.38 -2.03 12.31
C MET A 164 1.60 -1.72 11.43
N ARG A 165 2.83 -2.04 11.87
CA ARG A 165 4.01 -1.93 11.01
C ARG A 165 3.88 -2.82 9.77
N GLU A 166 3.47 -4.08 9.94
CA GLU A 166 3.30 -5.00 8.81
C GLU A 166 2.11 -4.61 7.92
N VAL A 167 0.99 -4.16 8.51
CA VAL A 167 -0.15 -3.60 7.77
C VAL A 167 0.28 -2.41 6.89
N LEU A 168 0.99 -1.44 7.46
CA LEU A 168 1.47 -0.29 6.71
C LEU A 168 2.48 -0.70 5.64
N THR A 169 3.38 -1.64 5.95
CA THR A 169 4.35 -2.17 4.98
C THR A 169 3.65 -2.83 3.79
N PHE A 170 2.58 -3.60 4.04
CA PHE A 170 1.78 -4.20 2.98
C PHE A 170 1.13 -3.13 2.09
N LEU A 171 0.53 -2.11 2.70
CA LEU A 171 -0.10 -1.00 1.98
C LEU A 171 0.93 -0.18 1.19
N TRP A 172 2.12 0.08 1.74
CA TRP A 172 3.23 0.80 1.09
C TRP A 172 3.89 0.05 -0.05
N ARG A 173 3.77 -1.28 -0.09
CA ARG A 173 4.33 -2.12 -1.17
C ARG A 173 3.33 -2.49 -2.25
N SER A 174 2.04 -2.31 -1.96
CA SER A 174 0.99 -2.53 -2.94
C SER A 174 1.13 -1.51 -4.06
N ARG A 175 0.95 -1.90 -5.33
CA ARG A 175 1.04 -0.94 -6.45
C ARG A 175 -0.21 -0.06 -6.52
N PRO A 176 -0.11 1.18 -7.03
CA PRO A 176 -1.26 1.97 -7.40
C PRO A 176 -2.01 1.31 -8.56
N ARG A 177 -3.31 1.63 -8.69
CA ARG A 177 -4.17 1.05 -9.71
C ARG A 177 -4.02 1.79 -11.02
N LEU A 178 -3.93 1.04 -12.12
CA LEU A 178 -3.89 1.64 -13.44
C LEU A 178 -5.27 2.22 -13.80
N ASN A 179 -5.26 3.31 -14.57
CA ASN A 179 -6.43 4.08 -14.99
C ASN A 179 -7.14 4.84 -13.87
N GLU A 180 -6.47 5.02 -12.73
CA GLU A 180 -6.86 5.94 -11.67
C GLU A 180 -5.87 7.12 -11.60
N PRO A 181 -6.23 8.25 -10.96
CA PRO A 181 -5.29 9.34 -10.71
C PRO A 181 -4.01 8.83 -10.06
N HIS A 182 -2.85 9.35 -10.47
CA HIS A 182 -1.59 9.00 -9.86
C HIS A 182 -1.59 9.37 -8.37
N PRO A 183 -0.94 8.59 -7.49
CA PRO A 183 -0.71 9.01 -6.12
C PRO A 183 0.13 10.29 -6.07
N ASP A 184 -0.23 11.23 -5.18
CA ASP A 184 0.55 12.45 -4.96
C ASP A 184 1.43 12.36 -3.70
N GLY A 185 2.41 13.24 -3.60
CA GLY A 185 3.33 13.34 -2.47
C GLY A 185 4.38 14.41 -2.70
N TRP A 186 5.02 14.86 -1.63
CA TRP A 186 6.00 15.95 -1.69
C TRP A 186 7.39 15.46 -2.12
N LEU A 187 8.00 16.20 -3.04
CA LEU A 187 9.35 15.98 -3.56
C LEU A 187 10.17 17.25 -3.37
N ILE A 188 11.50 17.08 -3.35
CA ILE A 188 12.46 18.19 -3.28
C ILE A 188 13.25 18.25 -4.59
N ASP A 189 13.24 19.39 -5.27
CA ASP A 189 14.03 19.59 -6.49
C ASP A 189 15.53 19.85 -6.20
N GLY A 190 16.34 19.90 -7.27
CA GLY A 190 17.78 20.14 -7.16
C GLY A 190 18.18 21.51 -6.58
N THR A 191 17.24 22.43 -6.37
CA THR A 191 17.47 23.73 -5.71
C THR A 191 16.98 23.78 -4.26
N GLY A 192 16.33 22.71 -3.80
CA GLY A 192 15.75 22.61 -2.46
C GLY A 192 14.29 23.04 -2.38
N ASN A 193 13.61 23.36 -3.49
CA ASN A 193 12.19 23.69 -3.45
C ASN A 193 11.36 22.43 -3.22
N VAL A 194 10.32 22.56 -2.39
CA VAL A 194 9.37 21.49 -2.11
C VAL A 194 8.12 21.68 -2.97
N LEU A 195 7.72 20.64 -3.70
CA LEU A 195 6.55 20.62 -4.57
C LEU A 195 5.94 19.23 -4.61
N SER A 196 4.63 19.14 -4.83
CA SER A 196 3.98 17.84 -5.02
C SER A 196 4.23 17.29 -6.43
N LEU A 197 4.12 15.97 -6.61
CA LEU A 197 4.20 15.35 -7.93
C LEU A 197 3.14 15.95 -8.88
N ALA A 198 1.91 16.19 -8.41
CA ALA A 198 0.88 16.83 -9.22
C ALA A 198 1.28 18.26 -9.68
N GLN A 199 1.90 19.04 -8.78
CA GLN A 199 2.43 20.38 -9.12
C GLN A 199 3.59 20.32 -10.12
N LEU A 200 4.40 19.26 -10.05
CA LEU A 200 5.50 19.02 -10.99
C LEU A 200 4.98 18.72 -12.41
N LEU A 201 3.95 17.88 -12.52
CA LEU A 201 3.41 17.43 -13.81
C LEU A 201 2.77 18.57 -14.62
N ARG A 202 2.07 19.52 -13.98
CA ARG A 202 1.40 20.67 -14.63
C ARG A 202 0.55 20.29 -15.86
N GLY A 203 -0.11 19.13 -15.81
CA GLY A 203 -0.94 18.62 -16.91
C GLY A 203 -0.15 18.13 -18.13
N LYS A 204 1.16 17.87 -18.00
CA LYS A 204 1.97 17.22 -19.03
C LYS A 204 2.03 15.71 -18.80
N PRO A 205 2.06 14.89 -19.87
CA PRO A 205 2.35 13.48 -19.73
C PRO A 205 3.79 13.30 -19.24
N ALA A 206 4.04 12.27 -18.43
CA ALA A 206 5.34 12.04 -17.83
C ALA A 206 5.76 10.58 -17.79
N LEU A 207 7.07 10.38 -17.93
CA LEU A 207 7.76 9.14 -17.61
C LEU A 207 8.50 9.39 -16.30
N VAL A 208 8.09 8.66 -15.25
CA VAL A 208 8.71 8.73 -13.93
C VAL A 208 9.56 7.48 -13.73
N LEU A 209 10.84 7.68 -13.48
CA LEU A 209 11.81 6.64 -13.14
C LEU A 209 12.06 6.67 -11.63
N PHE A 210 11.78 5.57 -10.94
CA PHE A 210 12.26 5.31 -9.60
C PHE A 210 13.57 4.52 -9.68
N PHE A 211 14.55 4.87 -8.84
CA PHE A 211 15.82 4.15 -8.73
C PHE A 211 16.34 4.14 -7.30
N ASP A 212 17.21 3.19 -6.98
CA ASP A 212 17.75 2.99 -5.63
C ASP A 212 18.82 4.04 -5.27
N SER A 213 20.10 3.72 -5.49
CA SER A 213 21.22 4.63 -5.32
C SER A 213 21.92 4.83 -6.65
N GLY A 214 22.09 6.08 -7.05
CA GLY A 214 22.75 6.41 -8.31
C GLY A 214 24.23 6.01 -8.36
N PHE A 215 24.89 5.87 -7.20
CA PHE A 215 26.29 5.43 -7.09
C PHE A 215 26.45 3.91 -6.93
N SER A 216 25.35 3.14 -7.02
CA SER A 216 25.45 1.69 -7.15
C SER A 216 26.04 1.31 -8.52
N PRO A 217 26.63 0.10 -8.67
CA PRO A 217 27.08 -0.39 -9.98
C PRO A 217 25.97 -0.33 -11.05
N ARG A 218 24.72 -0.54 -10.64
CA ARG A 218 23.55 -0.43 -11.50
C ARG A 218 23.26 1.02 -11.86
N GLY A 219 23.17 1.92 -10.88
CA GLY A 219 22.95 3.36 -11.11
C GLY A 219 23.96 3.95 -12.07
N MET A 220 25.25 3.69 -11.85
CA MET A 220 26.34 4.17 -12.71
C MET A 220 26.28 3.60 -14.14
N THR A 221 25.73 2.41 -14.32
CA THR A 221 25.63 1.75 -15.64
C THR A 221 24.40 2.21 -16.43
N PHE A 222 23.25 2.34 -15.75
CA PHE A 222 21.96 2.49 -16.40
C PHE A 222 21.46 3.94 -16.41
N LEU A 223 21.68 4.75 -15.37
CA LEU A 223 21.17 6.14 -15.34
C LEU A 223 21.58 6.98 -16.56
N PRO A 224 22.84 6.94 -17.05
CA PRO A 224 23.23 7.70 -18.24
C PRO A 224 22.43 7.33 -19.50
N ARG A 225 21.98 6.08 -19.60
CA ARG A 225 21.19 5.59 -20.75
C ARG A 225 19.80 6.21 -20.81
N TYR A 226 19.29 6.70 -19.68
CA TYR A 226 18.00 7.40 -19.64
C TYR A 226 18.05 8.81 -20.22
N ASN A 227 19.22 9.36 -20.54
CA ASN A 227 19.30 10.62 -21.29
C ASN A 227 18.58 10.53 -22.65
N GLU A 228 18.72 9.40 -23.36
CA GLU A 228 18.02 9.17 -24.63
C GLU A 228 16.49 9.10 -24.43
N TRP A 229 16.05 8.52 -23.30
CA TRP A 229 14.63 8.49 -22.96
C TRP A 229 14.10 9.87 -22.57
N ALA A 230 14.90 10.66 -21.85
CA ALA A 230 14.55 12.03 -21.50
C ALA A 230 14.35 12.89 -22.75
N GLU A 231 15.29 12.84 -23.69
CA GLU A 231 15.21 13.55 -24.97
C GLU A 231 13.93 13.15 -25.74
N ARG A 232 13.69 11.83 -25.90
CA ARG A 232 12.47 11.33 -26.58
C ARG A 232 11.18 11.81 -25.92
N VAL A 233 11.13 11.86 -24.59
CA VAL A 233 9.95 12.35 -23.86
C VAL A 233 9.76 13.85 -24.04
N GLU A 234 10.84 14.63 -23.99
CA GLU A 234 10.83 16.08 -24.16
C GLU A 234 10.45 16.51 -25.59
N GLU A 235 10.97 15.83 -26.61
CA GLU A 235 10.59 16.04 -28.03
C GLU A 235 9.08 15.88 -28.25
N LYS A 236 8.45 15.00 -27.47
CA LYS A 236 7.01 14.72 -27.49
C LYS A 236 6.21 15.60 -26.52
N GLY A 237 6.83 16.64 -25.95
CA GLY A 237 6.20 17.62 -25.06
C GLY A 237 5.92 17.10 -23.64
N GLY A 238 6.47 15.95 -23.27
CA GLY A 238 6.33 15.33 -21.96
C GLY A 238 7.38 15.78 -20.94
N LEU A 239 7.36 15.13 -19.77
CA LEU A 239 8.36 15.29 -18.71
C LEU A 239 9.03 13.96 -18.38
N PHE A 240 10.35 13.95 -18.34
CA PHE A 240 11.12 12.85 -17.74
C PHE A 240 11.52 13.23 -16.32
N ILE A 241 11.20 12.38 -15.35
CA ILE A 241 11.39 12.67 -13.92
C ILE A 241 12.14 11.48 -13.28
N GLY A 242 13.32 11.73 -12.73
CA GLY A 242 14.02 10.75 -11.88
C GLY A 242 13.69 10.97 -10.40
N ILE A 243 13.27 9.94 -9.68
CA ILE A 243 12.96 9.99 -8.24
C ILE A 243 13.79 8.93 -7.51
N SER A 244 14.46 9.34 -6.44
CA SER A 244 15.01 8.39 -5.46
C SER A 244 14.91 8.93 -4.04
N THR A 245 15.21 8.06 -3.08
CA THR A 245 15.21 8.39 -1.64
C THR A 245 16.53 9.04 -1.20
N GLU A 246 17.43 9.38 -2.13
CA GLU A 246 18.70 10.06 -1.87
C GLU A 246 18.51 11.56 -1.69
N SER A 247 19.48 12.22 -1.04
CA SER A 247 19.43 13.66 -0.80
C SER A 247 19.68 14.47 -2.08
N ILE A 248 19.21 15.73 -2.08
CA ILE A 248 19.48 16.68 -3.16
C ILE A 248 20.98 16.86 -3.47
N PHE A 249 21.86 16.77 -2.47
CA PHE A 249 23.31 16.86 -2.66
C PHE A 249 23.86 15.68 -3.46
N THR A 250 23.32 14.48 -3.19
CA THR A 250 23.69 13.26 -3.92
C THR A 250 23.23 13.36 -5.37
N HIS A 251 22.00 13.85 -5.60
CA HIS A 251 21.45 14.07 -6.93
C HIS A 251 22.24 15.08 -7.75
N GLN A 252 22.61 16.23 -7.17
CA GLN A 252 23.44 17.23 -7.84
C GLN A 252 24.79 16.63 -8.31
N GLU A 253 25.43 15.85 -7.44
CA GLU A 253 26.70 15.19 -7.79
C GLU A 253 26.51 14.08 -8.83
N LEU A 254 25.40 13.33 -8.78
CA LEU A 254 25.05 12.33 -9.80
C LEU A 254 24.85 12.99 -11.17
N GLN A 255 24.04 14.05 -11.25
CA GLN A 255 23.78 14.75 -12.50
C GLN A 255 25.08 15.31 -13.09
N ARG A 256 25.94 15.91 -12.25
CA ARG A 256 27.24 16.45 -12.68
C ARG A 256 28.18 15.37 -13.20
N ARG A 257 28.30 14.25 -12.47
CA ARG A 257 29.28 13.19 -12.77
C ARG A 257 28.85 12.28 -13.92
N LEU A 258 27.55 12.02 -14.05
CA LEU A 258 26.99 11.15 -15.08
C LEU A 258 26.45 11.92 -16.29
N HIS A 259 26.56 13.26 -16.28
CA HIS A 259 26.02 14.15 -17.31
C HIS A 259 24.54 13.88 -17.62
N LEU A 260 23.73 13.72 -16.56
CA LEU A 260 22.30 13.46 -16.73
C LEU A 260 21.60 14.72 -17.24
N THR A 261 20.80 14.58 -18.29
CA THR A 261 20.09 15.69 -18.95
C THR A 261 18.70 15.93 -18.36
N PHE A 262 18.21 15.04 -17.51
CA PHE A 262 16.91 15.11 -16.88
C PHE A 262 17.00 15.50 -15.39
N PRO A 263 15.95 16.10 -14.83
CA PRO A 263 15.92 16.47 -13.42
C PRO A 263 15.76 15.25 -12.50
N LEU A 264 16.44 15.31 -11.36
CA LEU A 264 16.28 14.39 -10.24
C LEU A 264 15.52 15.06 -9.09
N TYR A 265 14.65 14.29 -8.43
CA TYR A 265 13.85 14.72 -7.31
C TYR A 265 14.05 13.81 -6.11
N SER A 266 14.33 14.43 -4.97
CA SER A 266 14.61 13.76 -3.70
C SER A 266 13.31 13.50 -2.95
N ASP A 267 13.03 12.22 -2.68
CA ASP A 267 11.93 11.74 -1.84
C ASP A 267 12.45 11.22 -0.49
N VAL A 268 13.23 12.05 0.21
CA VAL A 268 13.78 11.71 1.54
C VAL A 268 12.72 11.46 2.61
N PHE A 269 11.48 11.91 2.37
CA PHE A 269 10.33 11.65 3.25
C PHE A 269 9.55 10.38 2.87
N LEU A 270 9.96 9.72 1.78
CA LEU A 270 9.42 8.45 1.27
C LEU A 270 7.94 8.52 0.85
N GLU A 271 7.38 9.71 0.63
CA GLU A 271 5.95 9.84 0.38
C GLU A 271 5.58 9.24 -0.98
N VAL A 272 6.26 9.68 -2.02
CA VAL A 272 5.99 9.24 -3.40
C VAL A 272 6.41 7.78 -3.57
N THR A 273 7.57 7.40 -3.06
CA THR A 273 8.12 6.03 -3.13
C THR A 273 7.17 5.02 -2.48
N LYS A 274 6.59 5.34 -1.32
CA LYS A 274 5.58 4.49 -0.66
C LYS A 274 4.26 4.48 -1.43
N ALA A 275 3.81 5.64 -1.90
CA ALA A 275 2.53 5.75 -2.58
C ALA A 275 2.50 4.93 -3.89
N PHE A 276 3.63 4.86 -4.59
CA PHE A 276 3.80 4.08 -5.81
C PHE A 276 4.10 2.58 -5.59
N GLY A 277 4.22 2.09 -4.35
CA GLY A 277 4.46 0.66 -4.12
C GLY A 277 5.88 0.21 -4.42
N VAL A 278 6.83 1.14 -4.44
CA VAL A 278 8.22 0.91 -4.89
C VAL A 278 9.24 1.03 -3.76
N LEU A 279 8.81 1.19 -2.50
CA LEU A 279 9.74 1.15 -1.37
C LEU A 279 10.25 -0.28 -1.12
N GLY A 280 11.56 -0.47 -1.32
CA GLY A 280 12.26 -1.72 -1.08
C GLY A 280 12.47 -2.02 0.41
N ALA A 281 12.85 -3.25 0.73
CA ALA A 281 13.10 -3.67 2.11
C ALA A 281 14.29 -2.96 2.78
N SER A 282 15.24 -2.43 1.99
CA SER A 282 16.38 -1.65 2.47
C SER A 282 16.02 -0.22 2.87
N GLY A 283 14.79 0.23 2.62
CA GLY A 283 14.40 1.63 2.76
C GLY A 283 14.75 2.51 1.56
N LEU A 284 15.34 1.93 0.50
CA LEU A 284 15.55 2.60 -0.78
C LEU A 284 14.41 2.29 -1.76
N ALA A 285 14.19 3.17 -2.73
CA ALA A 285 13.29 2.87 -3.84
C ALA A 285 13.82 1.68 -4.67
N GLU A 286 12.94 0.80 -5.09
CA GLU A 286 13.23 -0.20 -6.12
C GLU A 286 13.16 0.45 -7.50
N TRP A 287 13.94 -0.07 -8.43
CA TRP A 287 13.88 0.37 -9.82
C TRP A 287 12.51 0.07 -10.42
N ALA A 288 11.84 1.13 -10.88
CA ALA A 288 10.53 1.04 -11.50
C ALA A 288 10.31 2.19 -12.48
N VAL A 289 9.49 1.95 -13.50
CA VAL A 289 9.06 2.96 -14.44
C VAL A 289 7.55 3.11 -14.40
N VAL A 290 7.12 4.35 -14.48
CA VAL A 290 5.72 4.76 -14.41
C VAL A 290 5.42 5.71 -15.55
N LEU A 291 4.28 5.52 -16.21
CA LEU A 291 3.76 6.44 -17.21
C LEU A 291 2.47 7.10 -16.71
N ILE A 292 2.43 8.43 -16.73
CA ILE A 292 1.30 9.26 -16.30
C ILE A 292 0.87 10.13 -17.47
N ASP A 293 -0.44 10.23 -17.73
CA ASP A 293 -0.95 11.08 -18.81
C ASP A 293 -1.16 12.55 -18.42
N ALA A 294 -1.48 13.37 -19.42
CA ALA A 294 -1.73 14.80 -19.26
C ALA A 294 -2.88 15.13 -18.29
N HIS A 295 -3.76 14.16 -18.02
CA HIS A 295 -4.85 14.29 -17.05
C HIS A 295 -4.45 13.80 -15.65
N GLY A 296 -3.18 13.42 -15.45
CA GLY A 296 -2.70 12.88 -14.19
C GLY A 296 -3.13 11.43 -13.95
N VAL A 297 -3.52 10.68 -14.97
CA VAL A 297 -3.95 9.29 -14.82
C VAL A 297 -2.79 8.34 -15.03
N LEU A 298 -2.65 7.37 -14.13
CA LEU A 298 -1.62 6.34 -14.19
C LEU A 298 -1.91 5.33 -15.31
N ARG A 299 -1.04 5.22 -16.33
CA ARG A 299 -1.25 4.35 -17.50
C ARG A 299 -0.36 3.11 -17.54
N PHE A 300 0.77 3.16 -16.85
CA PHE A 300 1.72 2.06 -16.74
C PHE A 300 2.51 2.18 -15.44
N ALA A 301 2.82 1.05 -14.81
CA ALA A 301 3.65 1.00 -13.61
C ALA A 301 4.28 -0.39 -13.48
N GLU A 302 5.57 -0.51 -13.77
CA GLU A 302 6.30 -1.78 -13.68
C GLU A 302 7.66 -1.63 -13.01
N ARG A 303 8.06 -2.68 -12.29
CA ARG A 303 9.42 -2.77 -11.74
C ARG A 303 10.39 -3.17 -12.84
N CYS A 304 11.56 -2.53 -12.87
CA CYS A 304 12.66 -2.83 -13.79
C CYS A 304 13.93 -3.15 -12.98
N PRO A 305 14.00 -4.29 -12.27
CA PRO A 305 15.14 -4.60 -11.39
C PRO A 305 16.48 -4.67 -12.15
N GLY A 306 16.46 -4.91 -13.47
CA GLY A 306 17.63 -4.87 -14.33
C GLY A 306 18.07 -3.48 -14.78
N GLY A 307 17.31 -2.42 -14.47
CA GLY A 307 17.56 -1.04 -14.89
C GLY A 307 17.20 -0.74 -16.35
N ASP A 308 16.90 -1.77 -17.16
CA ASP A 308 16.42 -1.63 -18.54
C ASP A 308 14.89 -1.66 -18.60
N ILE A 309 14.32 -0.66 -19.28
CA ILE A 309 12.87 -0.50 -19.48
C ILE A 309 12.40 -0.91 -20.88
N GLU A 310 13.31 -1.04 -21.86
CA GLU A 310 12.95 -1.32 -23.25
C GLU A 310 12.21 -2.65 -23.41
N ASN A 311 12.66 -3.64 -22.65
CA ASN A 311 12.17 -5.01 -22.73
C ASN A 311 11.01 -5.29 -21.76
N LEU A 312 10.50 -4.27 -21.04
CA LEU A 312 9.36 -4.46 -20.17
C LEU A 312 8.10 -4.79 -20.98
N PRO A 313 7.35 -5.84 -20.59
CA PRO A 313 6.14 -6.24 -21.30
C PRO A 313 5.14 -5.09 -21.46
N GLY A 314 4.85 -4.73 -22.72
CA GLY A 314 3.88 -3.71 -23.06
C GLY A 314 4.34 -2.25 -22.91
N PHE A 315 5.56 -2.00 -22.42
CA PHE A 315 6.06 -0.64 -22.19
C PHE A 315 6.10 0.19 -23.48
N GLN A 316 6.76 -0.28 -24.55
CA GLN A 316 6.86 0.45 -25.83
C GLN A 316 5.49 0.87 -26.37
N ARG A 317 4.53 -0.07 -26.40
CA ARG A 317 3.15 0.21 -26.85
C ARG A 317 2.47 1.28 -26.00
N LYS A 318 2.66 1.24 -24.68
CA LYS A 318 2.07 2.24 -23.76
C LYS A 318 2.76 3.59 -23.88
N PHE A 319 4.08 3.61 -24.07
CA PHE A 319 4.86 4.80 -24.33
C PHE A 319 4.41 5.49 -25.62
N GLU A 320 4.34 4.74 -26.73
CA GLU A 320 3.87 5.23 -28.03
C GLU A 320 2.41 5.71 -27.95
N SER A 321 1.53 4.99 -27.25
CA SER A 321 0.15 5.44 -27.08
C SER A 321 0.02 6.73 -26.27
N LEU A 322 1.01 7.05 -25.43
CA LEU A 322 0.94 8.17 -24.50
C LEU A 322 1.61 9.43 -25.05
N PHE A 323 2.74 9.25 -25.74
CA PHE A 323 3.55 10.33 -26.28
C PHE A 323 3.61 10.34 -27.83
N GLY A 324 2.92 9.42 -28.49
CA GLY A 324 2.81 9.32 -29.95
C GLY A 324 1.78 10.25 -30.56
#